data_AF-A0A930A837-F1
#
_entry.id   AF-A0A930A837-F1
#
_cell.length_a   1.000
_cell.length_b   1.000
_cell.length_c   1.000
_cell.angle_alpha   90.00
_cell.angle_beta   90.00
_cell.angle_gamma   90.00
#
_symmetry.space_group_name_H-M   'P 1'
#
loop_
_entity.id
_entity.type
_entity.pdbx_description
1 polymer ?
#
loop_
_entity_poly.entity_id
_entity_poly.type
_entity_poly.pdbx_seq_one_letter_code
_entity_poly.pdbx_strand_id
1 'polypeptide(L)'
;NTVMVIVPHQDDEINVAGATIYGAIEEGLDVILVYVTNGDYQYKADIRYKEVIKMAKIMHLPLENIHFLGFPDGYGKEFLSNRESIVTHHAGFSQTHGACDIQDYASKYMGRSLDYTYTNIVLALEDIILRFKPNAIIAVDHDIHVDHKLTSIAVEEAIGIILKEQVTYKPKVLKSFAYDTNFESINDYYDNHLESTVQNRQWIKDKRWSTNNPMLLWADRIRIPVPQACRNTVLIENPIFKALGSHMSQSSYKHGPKLINGDQVFWERRTDNVALHATITATSGDCSKLNDFLRYDVRDVTKNIASSTEYAWIPDTKDNKPTITISFNKPTTIERIDWFENVWFESDELNGLQGVTIKTSNGLEVNVPQYSYPLFEDCPYMKTYVFEHPIVVEWIAMTVTKAKEGIAGISEIEIYSFNESKPTFCHIVANQQFAYDWTIYRRESLPFIYVYYDSMLDKTDMEFSIDGNSIKRDFMMDYIPVMIQHGPVNIRYGNDTIYHEMIIKKGTITDFIRKECLKVYNKFMYVLHKIKYRIGFNMAQKYRYKRF
;
A
#
# COMPACT_ATOMS: atom_id res chain seq x y z
N ASN A 1 19.04 3.49 -8.47
CA ASN A 1 17.63 3.69 -8.03
C ASN A 1 17.49 3.17 -6.63
N THR A 2 16.85 3.94 -5.76
CA THR A 2 16.70 3.61 -4.34
C THR A 2 15.22 3.44 -3.99
N VAL A 3 14.88 2.38 -3.26
CA VAL A 3 13.54 2.11 -2.73
C VAL A 3 13.60 2.18 -1.22
N MET A 4 12.82 3.07 -0.61
CA MET A 4 12.67 3.15 0.84
C MET A 4 11.40 2.42 1.27
N VAL A 5 11.51 1.49 2.21
CA VAL A 5 10.37 0.80 2.81
C VAL A 5 10.22 1.28 4.25
N ILE A 6 9.05 1.83 4.61
CA ILE A 6 8.77 2.41 5.93
C ILE A 6 7.65 1.62 6.61
N VAL A 7 7.97 0.97 7.72
CA VAL A 7 7.04 0.13 8.47
C VAL A 7 7.09 0.43 9.97
N PRO A 8 6.00 0.15 10.72
CA PRO A 8 5.96 0.46 12.14
C PRO A 8 6.84 -0.49 12.95
N HIS A 9 6.71 -1.81 12.75
CA HIS A 9 7.34 -2.83 13.59
C HIS A 9 8.25 -3.78 12.80
N GLN A 10 9.15 -4.46 13.52
CA GLN A 10 10.09 -5.46 12.97
C GLN A 10 9.42 -6.79 12.61
N ASP A 11 8.78 -6.85 11.45
CA ASP A 11 8.21 -8.03 10.78
C ASP A 11 7.24 -7.57 9.70
N ASP A 12 6.70 -6.36 9.88
CA ASP A 12 5.86 -5.71 8.90
C ASP A 12 6.57 -5.44 7.58
N GLU A 13 7.90 -5.40 7.52
CA GLU A 13 8.59 -5.28 6.23
C GLU A 13 8.28 -6.46 5.32
N ILE A 14 8.07 -7.64 5.90
CA ILE A 14 7.70 -8.84 5.15
C ILE A 14 6.22 -8.81 4.80
N ASN A 15 5.38 -8.34 5.72
CA ASN A 15 3.94 -8.18 5.52
C ASN A 15 3.61 -7.10 4.49
N VAL A 16 4.37 -6.02 4.39
CA VAL A 16 4.06 -4.89 3.50
C VAL A 16 4.73 -5.07 2.13
N ALA A 17 5.96 -5.59 2.11
CA ALA A 17 6.78 -5.57 0.90
C ALA A 17 7.79 -6.71 0.78
N GLY A 18 7.62 -7.85 1.48
CA GLY A 18 8.66 -8.86 1.60
C GLY A 18 9.22 -9.36 0.26
N ALA A 19 8.37 -9.77 -0.68
CA ALA A 19 8.83 -10.23 -1.99
C ALA A 19 9.27 -9.07 -2.91
N THR A 20 8.79 -7.84 -2.66
CA THR A 20 9.20 -6.64 -3.41
C THR A 20 10.59 -6.20 -2.99
N ILE A 21 10.90 -6.24 -1.68
CA ILE A 21 12.24 -6.02 -1.14
C ILE A 21 13.21 -7.04 -1.74
N TYR A 22 12.83 -8.33 -1.71
CA TYR A 22 13.68 -9.39 -2.26
C TYR A 22 13.95 -9.17 -3.75
N GLY A 23 12.90 -8.92 -4.54
CA GLY A 23 13.00 -8.69 -5.98
C GLY A 23 13.80 -7.44 -6.33
N ALA A 24 13.57 -6.33 -5.62
CA ALA A 24 14.30 -5.09 -5.83
C ALA A 24 15.82 -5.29 -5.61
N ILE A 25 16.21 -6.04 -4.59
CA ILE A 25 17.62 -6.37 -4.33
C ILE A 25 18.18 -7.27 -5.44
N GLU A 26 17.44 -8.29 -5.88
CA GLU A 26 17.86 -9.15 -7.00
C GLU A 26 18.04 -8.38 -8.32
N GLU A 27 17.22 -7.37 -8.55
CA GLU A 27 17.30 -6.46 -9.71
C GLU A 27 18.40 -5.39 -9.55
N GLY A 28 19.11 -5.35 -8.41
CA GLY A 28 20.23 -4.44 -8.15
C GLY A 28 19.80 -3.04 -7.69
N LEU A 29 18.57 -2.87 -7.20
CA LEU A 29 18.13 -1.63 -6.56
C LEU A 29 18.69 -1.55 -5.14
N ASP A 30 18.97 -0.33 -4.71
CA ASP A 30 19.35 -0.04 -3.33
C ASP A 30 18.09 0.05 -2.46
N VAL A 31 17.90 -0.90 -1.56
CA VAL A 31 16.74 -0.92 -0.66
C VAL A 31 17.14 -0.38 0.71
N ILE A 32 16.41 0.63 1.17
CA ILE A 32 16.53 1.22 2.51
C ILE A 32 15.29 0.80 3.31
N LEU A 33 15.50 0.21 4.48
CA LEU A 33 14.43 -0.24 5.35
C LEU A 33 14.38 0.61 6.62
N VAL A 34 13.22 1.18 6.90
CA VAL A 34 12.99 2.11 8.01
C VAL A 34 11.91 1.57 8.93
N TYR A 35 12.27 1.39 10.20
CA TYR A 35 11.35 1.04 11.27
C TYR A 35 11.01 2.28 12.09
N VAL A 36 9.72 2.63 12.18
CA VAL A 36 9.28 3.78 12.99
C VAL A 36 9.46 3.49 14.48
N THR A 37 9.06 2.30 14.93
CA THR A 37 9.12 1.92 16.34
C THR A 37 10.21 0.91 16.63
N ASN A 38 10.57 0.75 17.91
CA ASN A 38 11.50 -0.27 18.39
C ASN A 38 10.87 -1.67 18.54
N GLY A 39 9.57 -1.83 18.30
CA GLY A 39 8.83 -3.08 18.53
C GLY A 39 8.91 -3.56 19.99
N ASP A 40 9.11 -2.61 20.90
CA ASP A 40 9.53 -2.85 22.28
C ASP A 40 8.38 -2.87 23.28
N TYR A 41 7.15 -3.08 22.81
CA TYR A 41 5.99 -3.08 23.70
C TYR A 41 5.96 -4.32 24.62
N GLN A 42 6.19 -5.50 24.04
CA GLN A 42 6.22 -6.77 24.80
C GLN A 42 7.63 -7.19 25.21
N TYR A 43 8.63 -6.86 24.39
CA TYR A 43 10.02 -7.30 24.54
C TYR A 43 10.94 -6.11 24.53
N LYS A 44 12.18 -6.28 24.99
CA LYS A 44 13.19 -5.24 24.77
C LYS A 44 13.52 -5.12 23.28
N ALA A 45 13.80 -3.90 22.81
CA ALA A 45 14.25 -3.60 21.45
C ALA A 45 15.39 -4.53 20.97
N ASP A 46 16.32 -4.90 21.84
CA ASP A 46 17.42 -5.84 21.55
C ASP A 46 16.97 -7.15 20.89
N ILE A 47 15.82 -7.68 21.28
CA ILE A 47 15.32 -8.94 20.72
C ILE A 47 14.89 -8.69 19.28
N ARG A 48 14.10 -7.65 19.04
CA ARG A 48 13.59 -7.27 17.73
C ARG A 48 14.73 -6.92 16.76
N TYR A 49 15.74 -6.17 17.22
CA TYR A 49 16.92 -5.83 16.42
C TYR A 49 17.69 -7.09 15.99
N LYS A 50 17.87 -8.06 16.90
CA LYS A 50 18.52 -9.35 16.57
C LYS A 50 17.72 -10.18 15.57
N GLU A 51 16.40 -10.05 15.54
CA GLU A 51 15.53 -10.70 14.56
C GLU A 51 15.68 -10.04 13.19
N VAL A 52 15.68 -8.71 13.13
CA VAL A 52 15.97 -7.93 11.91
C VAL A 52 17.35 -8.27 11.35
N ILE A 53 18.40 -8.34 12.17
CA ILE A 53 19.75 -8.68 11.70
C ILE A 53 19.80 -10.08 11.04
N LYS A 54 18.98 -11.03 11.52
CA LYS A 54 18.88 -12.37 10.90
C LYS A 54 18.07 -12.31 9.60
N MET A 55 16.96 -11.57 9.60
CA MET A 55 16.14 -11.35 8.43
C MET A 55 16.94 -10.68 7.30
N ALA A 56 17.70 -9.63 7.62
CA ALA A 56 18.54 -8.89 6.69
C ALA A 56 19.53 -9.81 5.96
N LYS A 57 20.16 -10.75 6.68
CA LYS A 57 21.06 -11.75 6.09
C LYS A 57 20.35 -12.69 5.11
N ILE A 58 19.09 -13.05 5.38
CA ILE A 58 18.28 -13.91 4.51
C ILE A 58 17.84 -13.15 3.25
N MET A 59 17.49 -11.86 3.41
CA MET A 59 17.01 -11.00 2.33
C MET A 59 18.12 -10.35 1.53
N HIS A 60 19.39 -10.60 1.88
CA HIS A 60 20.56 -9.92 1.30
C HIS A 60 20.54 -8.40 1.44
N LEU A 61 19.90 -7.89 2.51
CA LEU A 61 19.80 -6.48 2.82
C LEU A 61 21.00 -6.03 3.68
N PRO A 62 21.81 -5.05 3.22
CA PRO A 62 22.92 -4.52 4.01
C PRO A 62 22.44 -3.86 5.31
N LEU A 63 23.15 -4.07 6.43
CA LEU A 63 22.73 -3.52 7.73
C LEU A 63 22.82 -1.99 7.78
N GLU A 64 23.72 -1.40 7.00
CA GLU A 64 23.86 0.04 6.83
C GLU A 64 22.62 0.70 6.23
N ASN A 65 21.80 -0.06 5.49
CA ASN A 65 20.56 0.38 4.88
C ASN A 65 19.34 0.16 5.77
N ILE A 66 19.53 -0.33 7.00
CA ILE A 66 18.45 -0.53 7.97
C ILE A 66 18.53 0.58 9.02
N HIS A 67 17.42 1.30 9.18
CA HIS A 67 17.31 2.44 10.07
C HIS A 67 16.15 2.24 11.05
N PHE A 68 16.43 2.42 12.33
CA PHE A 68 15.42 2.45 13.38
C PHE A 68 15.25 3.89 13.83
N LEU A 69 14.04 4.45 13.69
CA LEU A 69 13.76 5.80 14.17
C LEU A 69 13.77 5.86 15.71
N GLY A 70 13.45 4.74 16.37
CA GLY A 70 13.61 4.56 17.80
C GLY A 70 12.42 5.00 18.66
N PHE A 71 11.25 5.23 18.07
CA PHE A 71 10.02 5.56 18.79
C PHE A 71 9.41 4.33 19.50
N PRO A 72 8.54 4.51 20.51
CA PRO A 72 8.00 3.40 21.26
C PRO A 72 6.88 2.68 20.50
N ASP A 73 6.84 1.36 20.62
CA ASP A 73 5.76 0.51 20.11
C ASP A 73 4.52 0.56 21.03
N GLY A 74 3.31 0.59 20.46
CA GLY A 74 2.03 0.47 21.15
C GLY A 74 1.42 1.80 21.61
N TYR A 75 1.96 2.94 21.17
CA TYR A 75 1.56 4.29 21.62
C TYR A 75 0.90 5.13 20.52
N GLY A 76 0.49 4.53 19.40
CA GLY A 76 -0.15 5.24 18.30
C GLY A 76 -1.38 6.05 18.71
N LYS A 77 -2.14 5.59 19.71
CA LYS A 77 -3.30 6.33 20.23
C LYS A 77 -2.88 7.65 20.90
N GLU A 78 -1.86 7.60 21.73
CA GLU A 78 -1.33 8.74 22.47
C GLU A 78 -0.77 9.77 21.49
N PHE A 79 0.03 9.32 20.51
CA PHE A 79 0.58 10.20 19.47
C PHE A 79 -0.49 10.88 18.62
N LEU A 80 -1.52 10.14 18.18
CA LEU A 80 -2.57 10.68 17.32
C LEU A 80 -3.53 11.62 18.06
N SER A 81 -3.86 11.30 19.31
CA SER A 81 -4.81 12.10 20.10
C SER A 81 -4.21 13.41 20.63
N ASN A 82 -2.90 13.45 20.89
CA ASN A 82 -2.21 14.63 21.37
C ASN A 82 -0.80 14.74 20.79
N ARG A 83 -0.72 15.26 19.57
CA ARG A 83 0.48 15.27 18.72
C ARG A 83 1.72 15.96 19.34
N GLU A 84 1.51 16.96 20.18
CA GLU A 84 2.59 17.74 20.81
C GLU A 84 3.07 17.17 22.16
N SER A 85 2.30 16.26 22.76
CA SER A 85 2.62 15.77 24.10
C SER A 85 3.73 14.73 24.07
N ILE A 86 4.68 14.88 25.00
CA ILE A 86 5.71 13.88 25.22
C ILE A 86 5.09 12.64 25.87
N VAL A 87 5.23 11.50 25.21
CA VAL A 87 4.80 10.19 25.70
C VAL A 87 5.94 9.56 26.50
N THR A 88 5.61 8.96 27.65
CA THR A 88 6.57 8.13 28.40
C THR A 88 6.23 6.66 28.21
N HIS A 89 7.14 5.92 27.58
CA HIS A 89 7.06 4.47 27.44
C HIS A 89 7.04 3.80 28.81
N HIS A 90 6.34 2.68 28.94
CA HIS A 90 6.21 1.93 30.20
C HIS A 90 7.57 1.43 30.74
N ALA A 91 8.60 1.37 29.90
CA ALA A 91 9.97 1.03 30.30
C ALA A 91 10.77 2.25 30.81
N GLY A 92 10.16 3.42 30.89
CA GLY A 92 10.74 4.66 31.43
C GLY A 92 11.41 5.58 30.40
N PHE A 93 11.39 5.23 29.11
CA PHE A 93 11.95 6.07 28.04
C PHE A 93 10.95 7.12 27.58
N SER A 94 11.44 8.32 27.29
CA SER A 94 10.65 9.41 26.67
C SER A 94 11.34 10.00 25.45
N GLN A 95 12.43 9.37 24.98
CA GLN A 95 13.24 9.81 23.86
C GLN A 95 13.73 8.61 23.04
N THR A 96 13.97 8.83 21.74
CA THR A 96 14.45 7.80 20.82
C THR A 96 15.76 7.20 21.28
N HIS A 97 15.86 5.88 21.13
CA HIS A 97 17.06 5.14 21.47
C HIS A 97 17.26 3.95 20.55
N GLY A 98 18.53 3.59 20.37
CA GLY A 98 18.96 2.38 19.68
C GLY A 98 19.02 1.15 20.58
N ALA A 99 19.55 0.05 20.02
CA ALA A 99 19.73 -1.25 20.67
C ALA A 99 20.81 -2.07 19.96
N CYS A 100 21.40 -3.07 20.64
CA CYS A 100 22.43 -3.96 20.05
C CYS A 100 23.60 -3.23 19.35
N ASP A 101 24.14 -2.17 19.97
CA ASP A 101 25.19 -1.30 19.41
C ASP A 101 24.81 -0.57 18.11
N ILE A 102 23.54 -0.63 17.70
CA ILE A 102 22.96 0.15 16.60
C ILE A 102 22.30 1.38 17.23
N GLN A 103 22.76 2.57 16.83
CA GLN A 103 22.15 3.84 17.22
C GLN A 103 20.79 4.03 16.53
N ASP A 104 19.85 4.70 17.21
CA ASP A 104 18.67 5.23 16.52
C ASP A 104 19.07 6.28 15.48
N TYR A 105 18.19 6.47 14.51
CA TYR A 105 18.40 7.35 13.37
C TYR A 105 18.76 8.77 13.80
N ALA A 106 18.00 9.33 14.75
CA ALA A 106 18.19 10.72 15.17
C ALA A 106 19.53 10.92 15.88
N SER A 107 19.89 10.01 16.81
CA SER A 107 21.21 10.05 17.44
C SER A 107 22.35 9.97 16.41
N LYS A 108 22.22 9.12 15.40
CA LYS A 108 23.26 8.90 14.38
C LYS A 108 23.39 10.08 13.41
N TYR A 109 22.28 10.61 12.89
CA TYR A 109 22.28 11.53 11.76
C TYR A 109 21.87 12.97 12.10
N MET A 110 21.12 13.15 13.19
CA MET A 110 20.70 14.48 13.70
C MET A 110 21.52 14.90 14.93
N GLY A 111 22.37 14.02 15.46
CA GLY A 111 23.28 14.28 16.58
C GLY A 111 22.62 14.33 17.96
N ARG A 112 21.35 13.92 18.07
CA ARG A 112 20.58 13.90 19.32
C ARG A 112 19.42 12.91 19.25
N SER A 113 19.01 12.37 20.39
CA SER A 113 17.70 11.70 20.52
C SER A 113 16.56 12.70 20.33
N LEU A 114 15.41 12.21 19.88
CA LEU A 114 14.17 12.98 19.76
C LEU A 114 13.21 12.62 20.88
N ASP A 115 12.49 13.60 21.43
CA ASP A 115 11.40 13.32 22.37
C ASP A 115 10.29 12.53 21.68
N TYR A 116 9.62 11.66 22.43
CA TYR A 116 8.47 10.91 21.95
C TYR A 116 7.26 11.82 21.76
N THR A 117 7.20 12.51 20.62
CA THR A 117 6.05 13.29 20.15
C THR A 117 5.72 12.91 18.71
N TYR A 118 4.48 13.13 18.27
CA TYR A 118 4.09 12.92 16.87
C TYR A 118 4.90 13.83 15.94
N THR A 119 5.08 15.10 16.33
CA THR A 119 5.84 16.09 15.56
C THR A 119 7.28 15.64 15.32
N ASN A 120 7.91 14.97 16.29
CA ASN A 120 9.24 14.41 16.09
C ASN A 120 9.26 13.15 15.20
N ILE A 121 8.17 12.37 15.16
CA ILE A 121 8.04 11.25 14.20
C ILE A 121 8.04 11.82 12.77
N VAL A 122 7.21 12.83 12.51
CA VAL A 122 7.14 13.50 11.21
C VAL A 122 8.49 14.11 10.85
N LEU A 123 9.16 14.81 11.78
CA LEU A 123 10.50 15.38 11.59
C LEU A 123 11.54 14.31 11.21
N ALA A 124 11.55 13.16 11.88
CA ALA A 124 12.49 12.09 11.59
C ALA A 124 12.24 11.46 10.21
N LEU A 125 10.96 11.30 9.83
CA LEU A 125 10.55 10.82 8.51
C LEU A 125 10.90 11.82 7.39
N GLU A 126 10.73 13.11 7.65
CA GLU A 126 11.12 14.17 6.73
C GLU A 126 12.64 14.14 6.48
N ASP A 127 13.45 14.14 7.55
CA ASP A 127 14.91 14.14 7.45
C ASP A 127 15.43 12.90 6.72
N ILE A 128 14.91 11.69 7.03
CA ILE A 128 15.38 10.45 6.40
C ILE A 128 15.01 10.37 4.92
N ILE A 129 13.79 10.80 4.54
CA ILE A 129 13.38 10.83 3.14
C ILE A 129 14.24 11.84 2.37
N LEU A 130 14.48 13.04 2.90
CA LEU A 130 15.31 14.05 2.25
C LEU A 130 16.79 13.70 2.23
N ARG A 131 17.28 12.94 3.21
CA ARG A 131 18.67 12.49 3.28
C ARG A 131 19.00 11.50 2.18
N PHE A 132 18.12 10.52 1.97
CA PHE A 132 18.37 9.45 1.01
C PHE A 132 17.71 9.68 -0.35
N LYS A 133 16.75 10.62 -0.45
CA LYS A 133 16.01 10.97 -1.67
C LYS A 133 15.60 9.75 -2.52
N PRO A 134 14.91 8.76 -1.93
CA PRO A 134 14.57 7.53 -2.65
C PRO A 134 13.72 7.82 -3.91
N ASN A 135 13.88 7.01 -4.95
CA ASN A 135 13.05 7.10 -6.15
C ASN A 135 11.63 6.58 -5.89
N ALA A 136 11.50 5.60 -5.00
CA ALA A 136 10.23 5.05 -4.58
C ALA A 136 10.17 4.89 -3.06
N ILE A 137 9.00 5.13 -2.49
CA ILE A 137 8.70 4.93 -1.07
C ILE A 137 7.55 3.93 -1.00
N ILE A 138 7.74 2.85 -0.25
CA ILE A 138 6.70 1.88 0.09
C ILE A 138 6.42 2.04 1.58
N ALA A 139 5.17 2.24 1.97
CA ALA A 139 4.80 2.40 3.38
C ALA A 139 3.51 1.65 3.73
N VAL A 140 3.36 1.31 5.02
CA VAL A 140 2.08 0.80 5.51
C VAL A 140 0.98 1.86 5.37
N ASP A 141 -0.23 1.43 5.04
CA ASP A 141 -1.45 2.25 5.02
C ASP A 141 -2.25 2.11 6.33
N HIS A 142 -3.45 2.68 6.37
CA HIS A 142 -4.39 2.73 7.47
C HIS A 142 -4.95 1.33 7.81
N ASP A 143 -4.10 0.47 8.34
CA ASP A 143 -4.44 -0.87 8.81
C ASP A 143 -5.26 -0.83 10.13
N ILE A 144 -5.73 -1.98 10.60
CA ILE A 144 -6.47 -2.10 11.85
C ILE A 144 -5.62 -1.74 13.09
N HIS A 145 -4.31 -1.99 13.04
CA HIS A 145 -3.39 -1.72 14.15
C HIS A 145 -3.10 -0.22 14.30
N VAL A 146 -3.10 0.27 15.54
CA VAL A 146 -3.02 1.72 15.81
C VAL A 146 -1.70 2.35 15.33
N ASP A 147 -0.58 1.66 15.51
CA ASP A 147 0.73 2.17 15.07
C ASP A 147 0.88 2.16 13.53
N HIS A 148 0.10 1.33 12.82
CA HIS A 148 0.08 1.33 11.36
C HIS A 148 -0.63 2.59 10.87
N LYS A 149 -1.75 2.97 11.51
CA LYS A 149 -2.46 4.24 11.26
C LYS A 149 -1.56 5.44 11.54
N LEU A 150 -0.88 5.44 12.69
CA LEU A 150 0.10 6.47 13.04
C LEU A 150 1.17 6.59 11.95
N THR A 151 1.80 5.47 11.57
CA THR A 151 2.86 5.45 10.56
C THR A 151 2.34 5.92 9.21
N SER A 152 1.15 5.48 8.81
CA SER A 152 0.54 5.90 7.55
C SER A 152 0.35 7.41 7.46
N ILE A 153 -0.25 8.01 8.50
CA ILE A 153 -0.53 9.44 8.57
C ILE A 153 0.79 10.23 8.66
N ALA A 154 1.73 9.82 9.52
CA ALA A 154 3.01 10.52 9.68
C ALA A 154 3.87 10.49 8.41
N VAL A 155 3.85 9.39 7.65
CA VAL A 155 4.54 9.29 6.35
C VAL A 155 3.90 10.22 5.32
N GLU A 156 2.57 10.24 5.24
CA GLU A 156 1.87 11.15 4.32
C GLU A 156 2.12 12.61 4.68
N GLU A 157 2.06 12.97 5.96
CA GLU A 157 2.35 14.34 6.41
C GLU A 157 3.79 14.76 6.08
N ALA A 158 4.77 13.90 6.35
CA ALA A 158 6.17 14.16 5.99
C ALA A 158 6.35 14.33 4.47
N ILE A 159 5.72 13.47 3.66
CA ILE A 159 5.77 13.60 2.19
C ILE A 159 5.07 14.90 1.75
N GLY A 160 3.92 15.24 2.32
CA GLY A 160 3.20 16.48 2.01
C GLY A 160 4.04 17.73 2.27
N ILE A 161 4.74 17.78 3.40
CA ILE A 161 5.72 18.84 3.74
C ILE A 161 6.82 18.89 2.68
N ILE A 162 7.46 17.75 2.40
CA ILE A 162 8.55 17.66 1.42
C ILE A 162 8.10 18.11 0.04
N LEU A 163 6.94 17.68 -0.43
CA LEU A 163 6.45 18.01 -1.77
C LEU A 163 6.14 19.51 -1.90
N LYS A 164 5.63 20.16 -0.85
CA LYS A 164 5.41 21.62 -0.84
C LYS A 164 6.72 22.39 -0.95
N GLU A 165 7.79 21.92 -0.32
CA GLU A 165 9.09 22.59 -0.30
C GLU A 165 10.01 22.23 -1.48
N GLN A 166 9.96 20.99 -1.96
CA GLN A 166 10.87 20.40 -2.96
C GLN A 166 10.13 20.05 -4.25
N VAL A 167 9.73 21.07 -5.02
CA VAL A 167 8.90 20.96 -6.25
C VAL A 167 9.39 19.92 -7.27
N THR A 168 10.71 19.64 -7.32
CA THR A 168 11.31 18.70 -8.27
C THR A 168 11.39 17.27 -7.78
N TYR A 169 11.24 17.02 -6.47
CA TYR A 169 11.33 15.69 -5.89
C TYR A 169 9.94 15.06 -5.86
N LYS A 170 9.69 14.12 -6.76
CA LYS A 170 8.40 13.44 -6.93
C LYS A 170 8.59 11.92 -6.90
N PRO A 171 8.86 11.33 -5.73
CA PRO A 171 9.05 9.89 -5.63
C PRO A 171 7.76 9.15 -5.98
N LYS A 172 7.88 7.92 -6.48
CA LYS A 172 6.72 6.99 -6.55
C LYS A 172 6.37 6.58 -5.12
N VAL A 173 5.15 6.81 -4.67
CA VAL A 173 4.73 6.39 -3.33
C VAL A 173 3.68 5.30 -3.45
N LEU A 174 3.98 4.15 -2.85
CA LEU A 174 3.12 2.98 -2.80
C LEU A 174 2.75 2.70 -1.35
N LYS A 175 1.47 2.42 -1.13
CA LYS A 175 0.90 2.12 0.18
C LYS A 175 0.36 0.69 0.18
N SER A 176 0.48 -0.03 1.29
CA SER A 176 -0.11 -1.36 1.42
C SER A 176 -0.52 -1.66 2.86
N PHE A 177 -1.40 -2.63 3.03
CA PHE A 177 -1.81 -3.11 4.36
C PHE A 177 -0.90 -4.27 4.77
N ALA A 178 -0.60 -4.38 6.06
CA ALA A 178 0.20 -5.47 6.60
C ALA A 178 -0.69 -6.66 7.00
N TYR A 179 -1.89 -6.40 7.56
CA TYR A 179 -2.71 -7.45 8.14
C TYR A 179 -3.78 -7.99 7.20
N ASP A 180 -4.69 -7.15 6.70
CA ASP A 180 -5.88 -7.63 5.99
C ASP A 180 -5.58 -8.20 4.59
N THR A 181 -4.48 -7.78 3.95
CA THR A 181 -4.00 -8.34 2.69
C THR A 181 -3.02 -9.50 2.89
N ASN A 182 -2.32 -9.57 4.03
CA ASN A 182 -1.20 -10.49 4.22
C ASN A 182 -1.25 -11.27 5.55
N PHE A 183 -0.87 -10.68 6.69
CA PHE A 183 -0.73 -11.42 7.97
C PHE A 183 -1.97 -12.25 8.33
N GLU A 184 -3.16 -11.72 8.05
CA GLU A 184 -4.44 -12.37 8.29
C GLU A 184 -5.18 -12.82 7.04
N SER A 185 -4.47 -12.94 5.91
CA SER A 185 -5.03 -13.37 4.63
C SER A 185 -5.41 -14.86 4.60
N ILE A 186 -5.85 -15.31 3.42
CA ILE A 186 -6.32 -16.67 3.16
C ILE A 186 -5.12 -17.63 3.08
N ASN A 187 -5.27 -18.82 3.66
CA ASN A 187 -4.24 -19.87 3.62
C ASN A 187 -4.40 -20.73 2.37
N ASP A 188 -3.94 -20.21 1.24
CA ASP A 188 -4.06 -20.81 -0.10
C ASP A 188 -2.71 -21.22 -0.72
N TYR A 189 -1.58 -21.03 -0.03
CA TYR A 189 -0.25 -21.41 -0.53
C TYR A 189 -0.12 -22.88 -0.99
N TYR A 190 -0.92 -23.78 -0.42
CA TYR A 190 -0.92 -25.22 -0.77
C TYR A 190 -1.97 -25.62 -1.81
N ASP A 191 -2.64 -24.65 -2.42
CA ASP A 191 -3.61 -24.89 -3.48
C ASP A 191 -2.92 -25.34 -4.77
N ASN A 192 -3.71 -25.45 -5.84
CA ASN A 192 -3.23 -26.05 -7.06
C ASN A 192 -2.23 -25.17 -7.82
N HIS A 193 -2.42 -23.87 -7.68
CA HIS A 193 -1.64 -22.81 -8.27
C HIS A 193 -1.22 -21.84 -7.17
N LEU A 194 -0.23 -20.99 -7.44
CA LEU A 194 0.11 -19.90 -6.54
C LEU A 194 -0.93 -18.78 -6.75
N GLU A 195 -1.90 -18.73 -5.85
CA GLU A 195 -2.98 -17.75 -5.91
C GLU A 195 -2.46 -16.35 -5.55
N SER A 196 -3.06 -15.34 -6.16
CA SER A 196 -2.76 -13.93 -5.93
C SER A 196 -3.31 -13.47 -4.58
N THR A 197 -2.75 -12.40 -4.04
CA THR A 197 -3.18 -11.80 -2.79
C THR A 197 -4.66 -11.45 -2.84
N VAL A 198 -5.33 -11.82 -1.76
CA VAL A 198 -6.74 -11.56 -1.50
C VAL A 198 -6.85 -10.79 -0.20
N GLN A 199 -7.83 -9.91 -0.11
CA GLN A 199 -8.11 -9.21 1.12
C GLN A 199 -9.05 -10.05 2.00
N ASN A 200 -8.66 -10.29 3.26
CA ASN A 200 -9.54 -10.88 4.25
C ASN A 200 -10.52 -9.85 4.79
N ARG A 201 -11.72 -9.81 4.19
CA ARG A 201 -12.85 -8.94 4.56
C ARG A 201 -13.26 -9.03 6.03
N GLN A 202 -12.90 -10.08 6.77
CA GLN A 202 -13.17 -10.19 8.21
C GLN A 202 -12.38 -9.18 9.06
N TRP A 203 -11.28 -8.65 8.52
CA TRP A 203 -10.38 -7.71 9.19
C TRP A 203 -10.60 -6.26 8.76
N ILE A 204 -11.62 -6.00 7.94
CA ILE A 204 -12.07 -4.64 7.65
C ILE A 204 -12.98 -4.18 8.77
N LYS A 205 -12.63 -3.04 9.39
CA LYS A 205 -13.33 -2.48 10.55
C LYS A 205 -14.81 -2.22 10.27
N ASP A 206 -15.14 -1.71 9.09
CA ASP A 206 -16.51 -1.47 8.64
C ASP A 206 -16.74 -2.16 7.30
N LYS A 207 -17.70 -3.09 7.24
CA LYS A 207 -17.96 -3.91 6.04
C LYS A 207 -18.42 -3.11 4.84
N ARG A 208 -18.90 -1.88 5.04
CA ARG A 208 -19.29 -0.96 3.97
C ARG A 208 -18.08 -0.41 3.21
N TRP A 209 -16.88 -0.47 3.79
CA TRP A 209 -15.67 -0.02 3.13
C TRP A 209 -15.04 -1.13 2.30
N SER A 210 -14.36 -0.71 1.23
CA SER A 210 -13.58 -1.60 0.36
C SER A 210 -12.25 -1.99 1.02
N THR A 211 -11.65 -1.10 1.82
CA THR A 211 -10.45 -1.39 2.62
C THR A 211 -10.54 -0.75 4.00
N ASN A 212 -9.56 -0.98 4.89
CA ASN A 212 -9.50 -0.27 6.17
C ASN A 212 -9.24 1.24 6.02
N ASN A 213 -8.74 1.68 4.86
CA ASN A 213 -8.74 3.09 4.47
C ASN A 213 -10.00 3.40 3.63
N PRO A 214 -10.95 4.22 4.13
CA PRO A 214 -12.18 4.53 3.39
C PRO A 214 -11.94 5.30 2.07
N MET A 215 -10.73 5.79 1.84
CA MET A 215 -10.33 6.51 0.63
C MET A 215 -9.76 5.61 -0.47
N LEU A 216 -9.62 4.29 -0.21
CA LEU A 216 -9.04 3.33 -1.15
C LEU A 216 -10.02 2.22 -1.51
N LEU A 217 -10.12 1.89 -2.80
CA LEU A 217 -10.84 0.73 -3.30
C LEU A 217 -9.92 -0.45 -3.56
N TRP A 218 -10.37 -1.67 -3.22
CA TRP A 218 -9.69 -2.91 -3.59
C TRP A 218 -9.48 -3.06 -5.10
N ALA A 219 -10.43 -2.57 -5.91
CA ALA A 219 -10.36 -2.63 -7.37
C ALA A 219 -9.21 -1.79 -7.96
N ASP A 220 -8.80 -0.72 -7.28
CA ASP A 220 -7.77 0.23 -7.76
C ASP A 220 -6.34 -0.21 -7.41
N ARG A 221 -6.16 -1.38 -6.80
CA ARG A 221 -4.86 -1.87 -6.38
C ARG A 221 -3.91 -2.10 -7.57
N ILE A 222 -2.66 -1.71 -7.37
CA ILE A 222 -1.51 -2.11 -8.18
C ILE A 222 -1.07 -3.50 -7.72
N ARG A 223 -0.77 -4.40 -8.66
CA ARG A 223 -0.37 -5.78 -8.39
C ARG A 223 1.03 -6.01 -8.96
N ILE A 224 2.03 -6.21 -8.12
CA ILE A 224 3.42 -6.42 -8.54
C ILE A 224 3.74 -7.92 -8.53
N PRO A 225 4.32 -8.48 -9.61
CA PRO A 225 4.71 -9.89 -9.63
C PRO A 225 5.80 -10.20 -8.60
N VAL A 226 5.90 -11.46 -8.19
CA VAL A 226 6.89 -11.93 -7.21
C VAL A 226 8.07 -12.66 -7.87
N PRO A 227 9.30 -12.50 -7.36
CA PRO A 227 10.49 -13.16 -7.91
C PRO A 227 10.40 -14.68 -7.89
N GLN A 228 11.14 -15.36 -8.77
CA GLN A 228 11.11 -16.83 -8.88
C GLN A 228 11.44 -17.54 -7.57
N ALA A 229 12.41 -17.05 -6.80
CA ALA A 229 12.77 -17.62 -5.50
C ALA A 229 11.60 -17.55 -4.49
N CYS A 230 10.83 -16.47 -4.52
CA CYS A 230 9.64 -16.25 -3.68
C CYS A 230 8.44 -17.12 -4.11
N ARG A 231 8.49 -17.76 -5.27
CA ARG A 231 7.46 -18.68 -5.80
C ARG A 231 7.74 -20.15 -5.49
N ASN A 232 8.82 -20.45 -4.75
CA ASN A 232 9.19 -21.83 -4.47
C ASN A 232 8.03 -22.55 -3.75
N THR A 233 7.60 -23.67 -4.33
CA THR A 233 6.56 -24.58 -3.82
C THR A 233 6.97 -25.38 -2.59
N VAL A 234 8.26 -25.37 -2.21
CA VAL A 234 8.75 -25.88 -0.93
C VAL A 234 8.79 -24.74 0.10
N LEU A 235 7.83 -24.73 1.03
CA LEU A 235 7.63 -23.59 1.94
C LEU A 235 8.89 -23.24 2.73
N ILE A 236 9.56 -24.25 3.30
CA ILE A 236 10.73 -24.03 4.16
C ILE A 236 11.96 -23.50 3.41
N GLU A 237 11.96 -23.61 2.08
CA GLU A 237 13.04 -23.11 1.22
C GLU A 237 12.76 -21.69 0.73
N ASN A 238 11.51 -21.25 0.79
CA ASN A 238 11.08 -19.93 0.37
C ASN A 238 11.76 -18.82 1.19
N PRO A 239 12.41 -17.82 0.56
CA PRO A 239 13.10 -16.75 1.29
C PRO A 239 12.16 -15.95 2.20
N ILE A 240 10.90 -15.75 1.79
CA ILE A 240 9.90 -15.02 2.58
C ILE A 240 9.53 -15.78 3.85
N PHE A 241 9.35 -17.10 3.74
CA PHE A 241 9.12 -17.95 4.93
C PHE A 241 10.31 -17.93 5.88
N LYS A 242 11.54 -17.99 5.35
CA LYS A 242 12.77 -17.92 6.15
C LYS A 242 12.90 -16.56 6.85
N ALA A 243 12.58 -15.47 6.16
CA ALA A 243 12.57 -14.12 6.70
C ALA A 243 11.56 -13.97 7.84
N LEU A 244 10.30 -14.40 7.65
CA LEU A 244 9.30 -14.49 8.72
C LEU A 244 9.77 -15.35 9.91
N GLY A 245 10.49 -16.42 9.62
CA GLY A 245 11.11 -17.29 10.62
C GLY A 245 12.19 -16.62 11.47
N SER A 246 12.70 -15.45 11.08
CA SER A 246 13.64 -14.67 11.89
C SER A 246 12.95 -13.95 13.03
N HIS A 247 11.69 -13.54 12.84
CA HIS A 247 10.83 -12.83 13.80
C HIS A 247 10.15 -13.80 14.77
N MET A 248 10.97 -14.53 15.52
CA MET A 248 10.52 -15.60 16.39
C MET A 248 9.66 -15.10 17.56
N SER A 249 9.92 -13.89 18.07
CA SER A 249 9.19 -13.25 19.16
C SER A 249 7.72 -13.02 18.84
N GLN A 250 7.41 -12.83 17.55
CA GLN A 250 6.05 -12.63 17.02
C GLN A 250 5.41 -13.90 16.47
N SER A 251 6.14 -15.02 16.42
CA SER A 251 5.68 -16.24 15.75
C SER A 251 5.27 -16.04 14.28
N SER A 252 5.86 -15.06 13.57
CA SER A 252 5.42 -14.67 12.22
C SER A 252 5.50 -15.81 11.19
N TYR A 253 6.38 -16.80 11.42
CA TYR A 253 6.45 -18.04 10.61
C TYR A 253 5.11 -18.79 10.44
N LYS A 254 4.16 -18.63 11.38
CA LYS A 254 2.83 -19.26 11.30
C LYS A 254 1.99 -18.70 10.16
N HIS A 255 2.31 -17.50 9.70
CA HIS A 255 1.56 -16.74 8.69
C HIS A 255 2.13 -16.92 7.29
N GLY A 256 3.28 -17.59 7.12
CA GLY A 256 3.90 -17.80 5.80
C GLY A 256 2.95 -18.34 4.72
N PRO A 257 2.16 -19.40 4.99
CA PRO A 257 1.17 -19.92 4.03
C PRO A 257 0.02 -18.96 3.66
N LYS A 258 -0.15 -17.85 4.40
CA LYS A 258 -1.13 -16.80 4.10
C LYS A 258 -0.55 -15.62 3.33
N LEU A 259 0.76 -15.39 3.48
CA LEU A 259 1.45 -14.20 2.98
C LEU A 259 2.16 -14.44 1.65
N ILE A 260 2.58 -15.68 1.38
CA ILE A 260 3.28 -16.03 0.14
C ILE A 260 2.25 -16.25 -0.96
N ASN A 261 2.03 -15.20 -1.74
CA ASN A 261 1.07 -15.17 -2.86
C ASN A 261 1.77 -14.93 -4.22
N GLY A 262 0.97 -15.01 -5.28
CA GLY A 262 1.40 -14.84 -6.68
C GLY A 262 1.69 -13.39 -7.08
N ASP A 263 1.36 -12.42 -6.25
CA ASP A 263 1.64 -11.00 -6.41
C ASP A 263 1.77 -10.33 -5.03
N GLN A 264 2.13 -9.05 -5.02
CA GLN A 264 1.93 -8.16 -3.88
C GLN A 264 1.13 -6.95 -4.31
N VAL A 265 0.25 -6.50 -3.43
CA VAL A 265 -0.74 -5.46 -3.73
C VAL A 265 -0.38 -4.13 -3.08
N PHE A 266 -0.56 -3.04 -3.81
CA PHE A 266 -0.27 -1.68 -3.38
C PHE A 266 -1.33 -0.69 -3.90
N TRP A 267 -1.34 0.53 -3.36
CA TRP A 267 -2.06 1.68 -3.88
C TRP A 267 -1.10 2.82 -4.10
N GLU A 268 -1.27 3.56 -5.19
CA GLU A 268 -0.43 4.72 -5.46
C GLU A 268 -0.94 5.97 -4.72
N ARG A 269 -0.05 6.59 -3.96
CA ARG A 269 -0.20 7.97 -3.47
C ARG A 269 0.56 8.89 -4.41
N ARG A 270 -0.15 9.48 -5.39
CA ARG A 270 0.47 10.35 -6.41
C ARG A 270 1.12 11.58 -5.79
N THR A 271 2.33 11.89 -6.23
CA THR A 271 3.17 13.00 -5.73
C THR A 271 3.24 14.19 -6.71
N ASP A 272 2.47 14.14 -7.79
CA ASP A 272 2.41 15.17 -8.84
C ASP A 272 1.16 16.06 -8.74
N ASN A 273 0.55 16.14 -7.55
CA ASN A 273 -0.57 17.04 -7.25
C ASN A 273 -0.13 18.52 -7.33
N VAL A 274 -0.58 19.27 -8.34
CA VAL A 274 -0.24 20.68 -8.50
C VAL A 274 -0.96 21.60 -7.51
N ALA A 275 -2.01 21.13 -6.84
CA ALA A 275 -2.73 21.90 -5.80
C ALA A 275 -1.86 22.15 -4.55
N LEU A 276 -0.81 21.35 -4.33
CA LEU A 276 0.15 21.54 -3.22
C LEU A 276 0.88 22.89 -3.31
N HIS A 277 0.98 23.48 -4.51
CA HIS A 277 1.65 24.76 -4.75
C HIS A 277 0.67 25.90 -5.06
N ALA A 278 -0.64 25.63 -4.99
CA ALA A 278 -1.66 26.63 -5.20
C ALA A 278 -1.99 27.38 -3.91
N THR A 279 -2.45 28.63 -4.04
CA THR A 279 -3.11 29.33 -2.93
C THR A 279 -4.57 28.93 -2.90
N ILE A 280 -5.00 28.30 -1.82
CA ILE A 280 -6.38 27.88 -1.61
C ILE A 280 -7.05 28.82 -0.62
N THR A 281 -8.21 29.33 -0.97
CA THR A 281 -9.09 30.09 -0.08
C THR A 281 -10.48 29.50 -0.12
N ALA A 282 -11.27 29.76 0.91
CA ALA A 282 -12.68 29.40 0.95
C ALA A 282 -13.51 30.56 1.47
N THR A 283 -14.78 30.61 1.09
CA THR A 283 -15.74 31.60 1.60
C THR A 283 -15.99 31.48 3.10
N SER A 284 -15.81 30.29 3.66
CA SER A 284 -15.89 29.98 5.10
C SER A 284 -15.15 28.66 5.40
N GLY A 285 -15.00 28.30 6.68
CA GLY A 285 -14.33 27.06 7.11
C GLY A 285 -12.80 27.11 7.03
N ASP A 286 -12.15 26.08 7.57
CA ASP A 286 -10.69 25.95 7.56
C ASP A 286 -10.21 25.23 6.28
N CYS A 287 -9.62 26.00 5.37
CA CYS A 287 -9.12 25.48 4.10
C CYS A 287 -7.73 24.82 4.18
N SER A 288 -7.08 24.82 5.35
CA SER A 288 -5.74 24.25 5.52
C SER A 288 -5.67 22.75 5.22
N LYS A 289 -6.81 22.07 5.26
CA LYS A 289 -6.97 20.64 4.97
C LYS A 289 -6.98 20.30 3.48
N LEU A 290 -7.41 21.22 2.63
CA LEU A 290 -7.70 20.94 1.22
C LEU A 290 -6.47 20.56 0.37
N ASN A 291 -5.27 20.74 0.89
CA ASN A 291 -4.03 20.32 0.24
C ASN A 291 -2.94 19.94 1.26
N ASP A 292 -3.31 19.40 2.42
CA ASP A 292 -2.33 18.95 3.43
C ASP A 292 -1.76 17.57 3.13
N PHE A 293 -2.18 16.95 2.02
CA PHE A 293 -1.77 15.62 1.55
C PHE A 293 -2.36 14.47 2.38
N LEU A 294 -3.29 14.74 3.30
CA LEU A 294 -3.97 13.74 4.12
C LEU A 294 -5.42 13.57 3.66
N ARG A 295 -5.71 12.49 2.93
CA ARG A 295 -7.10 12.20 2.49
C ARG A 295 -8.01 11.81 3.66
N TYR A 296 -7.44 11.22 4.72
CA TYR A 296 -8.16 10.77 5.91
C TYR A 296 -7.26 10.74 7.16
N ASP A 297 -7.33 11.79 7.98
CA ASP A 297 -6.66 11.88 9.28
C ASP A 297 -7.56 11.36 10.41
N VAL A 298 -6.95 10.69 11.39
CA VAL A 298 -7.64 10.11 12.55
C VAL A 298 -6.91 10.50 13.83
N ARG A 299 -7.56 11.33 14.65
CA ARG A 299 -7.05 11.73 15.97
C ARG A 299 -7.55 10.83 17.09
N ASP A 300 -8.84 10.50 17.06
CA ASP A 300 -9.47 9.59 18.02
C ASP A 300 -9.70 8.20 17.41
N VAL A 301 -8.72 7.32 17.64
CA VAL A 301 -8.76 5.93 17.17
C VAL A 301 -9.77 5.03 17.90
N THR A 302 -10.40 5.52 18.97
CA THR A 302 -11.46 4.78 19.68
C THR A 302 -12.80 4.84 18.94
N LYS A 303 -12.99 5.84 18.08
CA LYS A 303 -14.17 5.95 17.23
C LYS A 303 -14.04 5.05 16.01
N ASN A 304 -15.19 4.63 15.47
CA ASN A 304 -15.21 3.86 14.22
C ASN A 304 -14.77 4.72 13.04
N ILE A 305 -15.18 5.99 13.04
CA ILE A 305 -14.94 6.97 11.97
C ILE A 305 -14.36 8.21 12.61
N ALA A 306 -13.39 8.82 11.93
CA ALA A 306 -12.82 10.09 12.36
C ALA A 306 -13.86 11.22 12.27
N SER A 307 -13.71 12.21 13.14
CA SER A 307 -14.55 13.40 13.08
C SER A 307 -14.19 14.20 11.84
N SER A 308 -15.15 14.42 10.93
CA SER A 308 -14.89 15.18 9.69
C SER A 308 -14.33 16.58 9.95
N THR A 309 -14.75 17.22 11.04
CA THR A 309 -14.23 18.52 11.47
C THR A 309 -12.75 18.54 11.85
N GLU A 310 -12.11 17.38 12.05
CA GLU A 310 -10.67 17.28 12.39
C GLU A 310 -9.78 17.18 11.15
N TYR A 311 -10.31 16.66 10.03
CA TYR A 311 -9.52 16.32 8.84
C TYR A 311 -10.06 16.90 7.53
N ALA A 312 -11.24 17.51 7.52
CA ALA A 312 -11.85 18.06 6.32
C ALA A 312 -12.19 19.54 6.48
N TRP A 313 -12.15 20.25 5.35
CA TRP A 313 -12.78 21.55 5.23
C TRP A 313 -14.29 21.38 5.31
N ILE A 314 -14.88 21.91 6.39
CA ILE A 314 -16.33 21.99 6.58
C ILE A 314 -16.74 23.46 6.49
N PRO A 315 -17.55 23.86 5.50
CA PRO A 315 -18.02 25.24 5.40
C PRO A 315 -19.04 25.57 6.49
N ASP A 316 -19.06 26.84 6.90
CA ASP A 316 -19.96 27.34 7.93
C ASP A 316 -21.43 27.09 7.56
N THR A 317 -22.28 26.84 8.57
CA THR A 317 -23.72 26.60 8.35
C THR A 317 -24.48 27.81 7.81
N LYS A 318 -23.90 29.01 7.91
CA LYS A 318 -24.46 30.27 7.39
C LYS A 318 -24.02 30.58 5.96
N ASP A 319 -23.05 29.84 5.44
CA ASP A 319 -22.57 30.01 4.08
C ASP A 319 -23.52 29.31 3.10
N ASN A 320 -24.34 30.10 2.42
CA ASN A 320 -25.34 29.60 1.47
C ASN A 320 -24.72 29.24 0.11
N LYS A 321 -23.47 29.60 -0.14
CA LYS A 321 -22.77 29.27 -1.40
C LYS A 321 -21.30 28.96 -1.14
N PRO A 322 -21.02 27.89 -0.37
CA PRO A 322 -19.65 27.61 0.03
C PRO A 322 -18.79 27.32 -1.18
N THR A 323 -17.74 28.10 -1.34
CA THR A 323 -16.90 28.07 -2.52
C THR A 323 -15.43 28.06 -2.12
N ILE A 324 -14.71 27.07 -2.65
CA ILE A 324 -13.26 26.98 -2.60
C ILE A 324 -12.70 27.62 -3.85
N THR A 325 -11.70 28.47 -3.72
CA THR A 325 -10.96 29.06 -4.84
C THR A 325 -9.50 28.60 -4.77
N ILE A 326 -9.04 27.95 -5.83
CA ILE A 326 -7.68 27.46 -6.00
C ILE A 326 -7.02 28.36 -7.04
N SER A 327 -6.04 29.15 -6.62
CA SER A 327 -5.33 30.10 -7.48
C SER A 327 -3.90 29.64 -7.71
N PHE A 328 -3.51 29.53 -8.98
CA PHE A 328 -2.16 29.19 -9.37
C PHE A 328 -1.32 30.46 -9.54
N ASN A 329 -0.04 30.39 -9.17
CA ASN A 329 0.88 31.53 -9.32
C ASN A 329 1.26 31.81 -10.78
N LYS A 330 0.96 30.88 -11.69
CA LYS A 330 1.13 30.98 -13.13
C LYS A 330 0.06 30.15 -13.84
N PRO A 331 -0.25 30.44 -15.12
CA PRO A 331 -1.09 29.57 -15.93
C PRO A 331 -0.59 28.12 -15.86
N THR A 332 -1.47 27.20 -15.45
CA THR A 332 -1.16 25.81 -15.15
C THR A 332 -2.00 24.88 -16.02
N THR A 333 -1.37 23.91 -16.66
CA THR A 333 -2.07 22.90 -17.48
C THR A 333 -2.58 21.78 -16.58
N ILE A 334 -3.86 21.46 -16.68
CA ILE A 334 -4.53 20.43 -15.89
C ILE A 334 -5.39 19.54 -16.80
N GLU A 335 -5.59 18.29 -16.39
CA GLU A 335 -6.45 17.32 -17.09
C GLU A 335 -7.37 16.56 -16.11
N ARG A 336 -7.05 16.56 -14.82
CA ARG A 336 -7.83 15.85 -13.83
C ARG A 336 -7.92 16.60 -12.52
N ILE A 337 -9.11 16.60 -11.93
CA ILE A 337 -9.38 17.08 -10.58
C ILE A 337 -10.00 15.92 -9.80
N ASP A 338 -9.34 15.52 -8.74
CA ASP A 338 -9.84 14.59 -7.74
C ASP A 338 -10.16 15.37 -6.46
N TRP A 339 -11.28 15.07 -5.82
CA TRP A 339 -11.57 15.57 -4.47
C TRP A 339 -12.08 14.46 -3.59
N PHE A 340 -11.66 14.50 -2.34
CA PHE A 340 -11.99 13.52 -1.32
C PHE A 340 -12.99 14.14 -0.35
N GLU A 341 -14.13 13.50 -0.18
CA GLU A 341 -15.20 13.93 0.72
C GLU A 341 -14.98 13.35 2.12
N ASN A 342 -15.61 13.96 3.13
CA ASN A 342 -15.67 13.33 4.43
C ASN A 342 -16.41 11.98 4.37
N VAL A 343 -16.07 11.08 5.27
CA VAL A 343 -16.75 9.79 5.43
C VAL A 343 -18.15 10.02 6.03
N TRP A 344 -19.18 9.48 5.38
CA TRP A 344 -20.59 9.48 5.82
C TRP A 344 -21.30 8.21 5.30
N PHE A 345 -22.46 7.84 5.84
CA PHE A 345 -23.22 6.66 5.38
C PHE A 345 -24.61 7.04 4.91
N GLU A 346 -25.25 6.19 4.11
CA GLU A 346 -26.63 6.39 3.61
C GLU A 346 -27.66 6.64 4.72
N SER A 347 -27.46 6.10 5.93
CA SER A 347 -28.32 6.44 7.08
C SER A 347 -28.19 7.91 7.54
N ASP A 348 -27.25 8.66 6.99
CA ASP A 348 -26.81 9.99 7.37
C ASP A 348 -26.42 10.83 6.13
N GLU A 349 -27.23 10.73 5.06
CA GLU A 349 -27.03 11.44 3.78
C GLU A 349 -26.90 12.95 3.92
N LEU A 350 -27.41 13.53 5.01
CA LEU A 350 -27.25 14.95 5.32
C LEU A 350 -25.78 15.36 5.42
N ASN A 351 -24.89 14.42 5.76
CA ASN A 351 -23.46 14.65 5.93
C ASN A 351 -22.63 14.39 4.66
N GLY A 352 -23.28 14.08 3.54
CA GLY A 352 -22.66 13.99 2.22
C GLY A 352 -22.84 15.23 1.36
N LEU A 353 -21.92 15.44 0.41
CA LEU A 353 -22.08 16.48 -0.60
C LEU A 353 -23.21 16.11 -1.56
N GLN A 354 -24.06 17.08 -1.89
CA GLN A 354 -25.16 16.95 -2.83
C GLN A 354 -24.78 17.32 -4.27
N GLY A 355 -23.55 17.80 -4.46
CA GLY A 355 -22.97 18.12 -5.75
C GLY A 355 -21.87 19.17 -5.64
N VAL A 356 -21.10 19.29 -6.72
CA VAL A 356 -20.01 20.27 -6.85
C VAL A 356 -20.12 20.93 -8.22
N THR A 357 -20.14 22.26 -8.23
CA THR A 357 -20.01 23.06 -9.45
C THR A 357 -18.57 23.53 -9.57
N ILE A 358 -17.89 23.11 -10.64
CA ILE A 358 -16.50 23.49 -10.95
C ILE A 358 -16.54 24.58 -12.01
N LYS A 359 -15.95 25.73 -11.72
CA LYS A 359 -15.69 26.81 -12.69
C LYS A 359 -14.20 27.00 -12.85
N THR A 360 -13.76 27.32 -14.06
CA THR A 360 -12.35 27.60 -14.31
C THR A 360 -12.16 28.94 -15.02
N SER A 361 -10.97 29.51 -14.86
CA SER A 361 -10.57 30.77 -15.51
C SER A 361 -10.71 30.81 -17.04
N ASN A 362 -10.76 29.66 -17.73
CA ASN A 362 -10.94 29.60 -19.18
C ASN A 362 -12.42 29.69 -19.62
N GLY A 363 -13.35 29.83 -18.67
CA GLY A 363 -14.79 29.94 -18.92
C GLY A 363 -15.56 28.62 -18.83
N LEU A 364 -14.92 27.49 -18.58
CA LEU A 364 -15.61 26.22 -18.36
C LEU A 364 -16.40 26.22 -17.04
N GLU A 365 -17.62 25.70 -17.09
CA GLU A 365 -18.46 25.41 -15.93
C GLU A 365 -19.02 23.98 -16.04
N VAL A 366 -18.80 23.18 -15.00
CA VAL A 366 -19.20 21.77 -14.93
C VAL A 366 -20.01 21.57 -13.65
N ASN A 367 -21.13 20.88 -13.77
CA ASN A 367 -21.93 20.46 -12.62
C ASN A 367 -21.77 18.96 -12.41
N VAL A 368 -21.18 18.58 -11.28
CA VAL A 368 -21.04 17.20 -10.86
C VAL A 368 -22.10 16.94 -9.78
N PRO A 369 -23.17 16.18 -10.07
CA PRO A 369 -24.23 15.92 -9.09
C PRO A 369 -23.75 14.99 -7.97
N GLN A 370 -24.56 14.87 -6.91
CA GLN A 370 -24.41 13.77 -5.97
C GLN A 370 -24.49 12.44 -6.71
N TYR A 371 -23.55 11.54 -6.43
CA TYR A 371 -23.72 10.14 -6.79
C TYR A 371 -24.49 9.45 -5.66
N SER A 372 -25.65 8.86 -5.97
CA SER A 372 -26.25 7.83 -5.13
C SER A 372 -25.67 6.48 -5.53
N TYR A 373 -24.84 5.88 -4.69
CA TYR A 373 -24.39 4.50 -4.90
C TYR A 373 -25.22 3.55 -4.04
N PRO A 374 -25.84 2.52 -4.63
CA PRO A 374 -26.59 1.52 -3.85
C PRO A 374 -25.67 0.64 -2.98
N LEU A 375 -24.35 0.60 -3.22
CA LEU A 375 -23.36 -0.12 -2.43
C LEU A 375 -22.06 0.71 -2.31
N PHE A 376 -21.65 1.04 -1.09
CA PHE A 376 -20.39 1.77 -0.80
C PHE A 376 -19.12 0.99 -1.14
N GLU A 377 -19.25 -0.30 -1.51
CA GLU A 377 -18.13 -1.14 -1.94
C GLU A 377 -17.54 -0.73 -3.31
N ASP A 378 -18.30 0.05 -4.10
CA ASP A 378 -17.98 0.41 -5.49
C ASP A 378 -17.48 1.85 -5.70
N CYS A 379 -17.43 2.70 -4.67
CA CYS A 379 -16.86 4.04 -4.78
C CYS A 379 -16.27 4.50 -3.44
N PRO A 380 -14.99 4.92 -3.40
CA PRO A 380 -14.45 5.54 -2.21
C PRO A 380 -15.08 6.93 -2.09
N TYR A 381 -14.86 7.62 -0.97
CA TYR A 381 -15.23 9.03 -0.83
C TYR A 381 -14.41 9.96 -1.76
N MET A 382 -13.81 9.44 -2.84
CA MET A 382 -13.14 10.19 -3.89
C MET A 382 -14.10 10.40 -5.06
N LYS A 383 -14.08 11.60 -5.62
CA LYS A 383 -14.69 11.93 -6.90
C LYS A 383 -13.62 12.41 -7.85
N THR A 384 -13.85 12.17 -9.14
CA THR A 384 -12.94 12.55 -10.20
C THR A 384 -13.70 13.25 -11.30
N TYR A 385 -13.12 14.34 -11.80
CA TYR A 385 -13.47 14.94 -13.08
C TYR A 385 -12.25 14.94 -13.97
N VAL A 386 -12.36 14.32 -15.15
CA VAL A 386 -11.31 14.30 -16.19
C VAL A 386 -11.80 15.15 -17.36
N PHE A 387 -10.99 16.13 -17.76
CA PHE A 387 -11.27 16.96 -18.93
C PHE A 387 -11.06 16.15 -20.22
N GLU A 388 -11.86 16.41 -21.25
CA GLU A 388 -11.70 15.74 -22.56
C GLU A 388 -10.31 15.97 -23.17
N HIS A 389 -9.76 17.17 -22.94
CA HIS A 389 -8.41 17.55 -23.31
C HIS A 389 -7.79 18.39 -22.18
N PRO A 390 -6.45 18.39 -22.05
CA PRO A 390 -5.78 19.23 -21.07
C PRO A 390 -6.11 20.71 -21.29
N ILE A 391 -6.44 21.42 -20.22
CA ILE A 391 -6.78 22.84 -20.23
C ILE A 391 -5.76 23.67 -19.46
N VAL A 392 -5.60 24.94 -19.83
CA VAL A 392 -4.76 25.90 -19.10
C VAL A 392 -5.65 26.78 -18.23
N VAL A 393 -5.32 26.89 -16.94
CA VAL A 393 -6.08 27.68 -15.96
C VAL A 393 -5.17 28.50 -15.06
N GLU A 394 -5.66 29.68 -14.65
CA GLU A 394 -5.08 30.51 -13.59
C GLU A 394 -5.77 30.28 -12.25
N TRP A 395 -7.05 29.93 -12.28
CA TRP A 395 -7.83 29.59 -11.09
C TRP A 395 -8.92 28.56 -11.38
N ILE A 396 -9.33 27.86 -10.32
CA ILE A 396 -10.49 26.96 -10.27
C ILE A 396 -11.35 27.39 -9.07
N ALA A 397 -12.66 27.45 -9.26
CA ALA A 397 -13.61 27.67 -8.18
C ALA A 397 -14.53 26.44 -8.07
N MET A 398 -14.60 25.85 -6.88
CA MET A 398 -15.46 24.71 -6.57
C MET A 398 -16.53 25.15 -5.59
N THR A 399 -17.77 25.32 -6.06
CA THR A 399 -18.92 25.60 -5.21
C THR A 399 -19.59 24.29 -4.84
N VAL A 400 -19.74 24.02 -3.54
CA VAL A 400 -20.36 22.78 -3.05
C VAL A 400 -21.83 22.99 -2.70
N THR A 401 -22.65 22.00 -3.03
CA THR A 401 -24.04 21.89 -2.59
C THR A 401 -24.11 20.91 -1.43
N LYS A 402 -24.78 21.29 -0.34
CA LYS A 402 -24.92 20.46 0.87
C LYS A 402 -26.28 20.66 1.54
N ALA A 403 -26.68 19.72 2.39
CA ALA A 403 -27.80 19.90 3.28
C ALA A 403 -27.53 21.03 4.29
N LYS A 404 -28.55 21.84 4.60
CA LYS A 404 -28.43 23.03 5.46
C LYS A 404 -27.90 22.73 6.86
N GLU A 405 -28.29 21.58 7.42
CA GLU A 405 -27.90 21.13 8.76
C GLU A 405 -26.75 20.10 8.73
N GLY A 406 -26.25 19.77 7.54
CA GLY A 406 -25.22 18.76 7.33
C GLY A 406 -23.80 19.27 7.56
N ILE A 407 -22.91 18.35 7.93
CA ILE A 407 -21.46 18.58 8.09
C ILE A 407 -20.63 18.07 6.90
N ALA A 408 -21.20 18.17 5.70
CA ALA A 408 -20.53 17.75 4.48
C ALA A 408 -19.37 18.68 4.10
N GLY A 409 -18.27 18.10 3.62
CA GLY A 409 -17.04 18.81 3.30
C GLY A 409 -16.05 17.98 2.49
N ILE A 410 -14.87 18.56 2.27
CA ILE A 410 -13.81 18.00 1.43
C ILE A 410 -12.54 17.87 2.27
N SER A 411 -11.94 16.68 2.31
CA SER A 411 -10.69 16.41 3.03
C SER A 411 -9.45 16.77 2.23
N GLU A 412 -9.45 16.60 0.92
CA GLU A 412 -8.28 16.89 0.08
C GLU A 412 -8.74 17.17 -1.36
N ILE A 413 -8.03 18.07 -2.05
CA ILE A 413 -8.19 18.32 -3.48
C ILE A 413 -6.86 18.05 -4.19
N GLU A 414 -6.91 17.19 -5.18
CA GLU A 414 -5.75 16.77 -5.96
C GLU A 414 -5.95 17.10 -7.43
N ILE A 415 -5.04 17.87 -7.99
CA ILE A 415 -5.12 18.34 -9.37
C ILE A 415 -3.91 17.83 -10.12
N TYR A 416 -4.13 17.26 -11.30
CA TYR A 416 -3.09 16.64 -12.09
C TYR A 416 -3.07 17.21 -13.50
N SER A 417 -1.85 17.41 -14.01
CA SER A 417 -1.61 17.59 -15.43
C SER A 417 -1.75 16.27 -16.19
N PHE A 418 -1.92 16.36 -17.50
CA PHE A 418 -1.82 15.21 -18.39
C PHE A 418 -0.55 14.41 -18.15
N ASN A 419 -0.70 13.10 -18.08
CA ASN A 419 0.42 12.19 -17.97
C ASN A 419 0.21 11.06 -18.99
N GLU A 420 1.02 11.06 -20.06
CA GLU A 420 1.13 9.95 -21.02
C GLU A 420 1.88 8.77 -20.37
N SER A 421 1.34 8.24 -19.27
CA SER A 421 1.89 7.04 -18.65
C SER A 421 1.58 5.85 -19.55
N LYS A 422 2.62 5.36 -20.23
CA LYS A 422 2.61 4.06 -20.88
C LYS A 422 2.68 2.95 -19.82
N PRO A 423 2.13 1.76 -20.08
CA PRO A 423 2.33 0.63 -19.18
C PRO A 423 3.83 0.39 -19.00
N THR A 424 4.28 0.18 -17.76
CA THR A 424 5.68 -0.14 -17.47
C THR A 424 5.90 -1.64 -17.40
N PHE A 425 4.85 -2.41 -17.14
CA PHE A 425 4.86 -3.86 -17.31
C PHE A 425 3.48 -4.40 -17.69
N CYS A 426 3.48 -5.62 -18.21
CA CYS A 426 2.27 -6.42 -18.37
C CYS A 426 2.50 -7.81 -17.78
N HIS A 427 1.44 -8.48 -17.36
CA HIS A 427 1.51 -9.85 -16.88
C HIS A 427 0.31 -10.65 -17.34
N ILE A 428 0.53 -11.85 -17.86
CA ILE A 428 -0.57 -12.75 -18.22
C ILE A 428 -1.22 -13.24 -16.93
N VAL A 429 -2.55 -13.23 -16.87
CA VAL A 429 -3.31 -13.77 -15.73
C VAL A 429 -4.26 -14.88 -16.17
N ALA A 430 -4.34 -15.93 -15.35
CA ALA A 430 -5.20 -17.08 -15.54
C ALA A 430 -6.27 -17.08 -14.44
N ASN A 431 -7.54 -16.93 -14.81
CA ASN A 431 -8.65 -16.72 -13.86
C ASN A 431 -8.36 -15.59 -12.85
N GLN A 432 -7.78 -14.48 -13.32
CA GLN A 432 -7.32 -13.33 -12.52
C GLN A 432 -6.09 -13.56 -11.64
N GLN A 433 -5.51 -14.76 -11.65
CA GLN A 433 -4.27 -15.07 -10.93
C GLN A 433 -3.03 -14.78 -11.77
N PHE A 434 -1.98 -14.21 -11.18
CA PHE A 434 -0.70 -14.01 -11.87
C PHE A 434 -0.15 -15.35 -12.37
N ALA A 435 -0.11 -15.52 -13.69
CA ALA A 435 0.21 -16.79 -14.32
C ALA A 435 1.67 -16.81 -14.74
N TYR A 436 2.51 -17.49 -13.98
CA TYR A 436 3.92 -17.69 -14.31
C TYR A 436 4.10 -18.88 -15.25
N ASP A 437 3.75 -20.07 -14.76
CA ASP A 437 3.56 -21.30 -15.53
C ASP A 437 2.26 -21.93 -15.04
N TRP A 438 1.50 -22.55 -15.95
CA TRP A 438 0.17 -23.07 -15.64
C TRP A 438 0.00 -24.53 -16.06
N THR A 439 -0.21 -25.42 -15.08
CA THR A 439 -0.49 -26.83 -15.34
C THR A 439 -1.95 -27.15 -15.06
N ILE A 440 -2.73 -27.47 -16.08
CA ILE A 440 -4.15 -27.82 -15.92
C ILE A 440 -4.25 -29.23 -15.35
N TYR A 441 -4.53 -29.35 -14.05
CA TYR A 441 -4.64 -30.65 -13.38
C TYR A 441 -5.94 -31.37 -13.73
N ARG A 442 -6.00 -32.68 -13.44
CA ARG A 442 -7.20 -33.48 -13.69
C ARG A 442 -8.41 -32.86 -12.98
N ARG A 443 -9.50 -32.63 -13.73
CA ARG A 443 -10.77 -32.00 -13.31
C ARG A 443 -10.77 -30.47 -13.24
N GLU A 444 -9.65 -29.81 -13.52
CA GLU A 444 -9.65 -28.37 -13.77
C GLU A 444 -10.15 -28.07 -15.18
N SER A 445 -10.89 -26.97 -15.33
CA SER A 445 -11.20 -26.40 -16.63
C SER A 445 -10.01 -25.60 -17.17
N LEU A 446 -10.00 -25.35 -18.47
CA LEU A 446 -9.09 -24.37 -19.06
C LEU A 446 -9.33 -23.01 -18.36
N PRO A 447 -8.27 -22.34 -17.85
CA PRO A 447 -8.43 -21.02 -17.26
C PRO A 447 -8.75 -19.98 -18.34
N PHE A 448 -9.53 -18.97 -17.98
CA PHE A 448 -9.66 -17.78 -18.82
C PHE A 448 -8.38 -16.96 -18.75
N ILE A 449 -7.78 -16.68 -19.90
CA ILE A 449 -6.56 -15.89 -20.02
C ILE A 449 -6.90 -14.42 -20.23
N TYR A 450 -6.32 -13.56 -19.40
CA TYR A 450 -6.36 -12.10 -19.51
C TYR A 450 -4.95 -11.54 -19.33
N VAL A 451 -4.85 -10.22 -19.33
CA VAL A 451 -3.60 -9.50 -19.07
C VAL A 451 -3.86 -8.42 -18.04
N TYR A 452 -2.95 -8.33 -17.09
CA TYR A 452 -2.84 -7.25 -16.14
C TYR A 452 -1.80 -6.21 -16.61
N TYR A 453 -2.07 -4.94 -16.36
CA TYR A 453 -1.19 -3.81 -16.63
C TYR A 453 -1.23 -2.85 -15.46
N ASP A 454 -0.16 -2.11 -15.26
CA ASP A 454 -0.05 -1.04 -14.27
C ASP A 454 -0.68 0.29 -14.72
N SER A 455 -0.96 0.47 -16.01
CA SER A 455 -1.68 1.64 -16.53
C SER A 455 -2.64 1.31 -17.68
N MET A 456 -3.60 2.20 -17.92
CA MET A 456 -4.76 1.94 -18.77
C MET A 456 -4.67 2.47 -20.21
N LEU A 457 -3.66 3.26 -20.58
CA LEU A 457 -3.87 4.29 -21.62
C LEU A 457 -3.30 4.03 -23.03
N ASP A 458 -2.43 3.03 -23.26
CA ASP A 458 -2.08 2.65 -24.64
C ASP A 458 -1.73 1.16 -24.76
N LYS A 459 -2.47 0.44 -25.61
CA LYS A 459 -2.32 -1.01 -25.87
C LYS A 459 -2.27 -1.31 -27.37
N THR A 460 -2.09 -0.28 -28.21
CA THR A 460 -2.28 -0.40 -29.66
C THR A 460 -1.24 -1.29 -30.33
N ASP A 461 -0.09 -1.52 -29.68
CA ASP A 461 1.05 -2.30 -30.17
C ASP A 461 1.29 -3.62 -29.41
N MET A 462 0.41 -4.00 -28.48
CA MET A 462 0.60 -5.17 -27.62
C MET A 462 -0.29 -6.33 -28.07
N GLU A 463 0.31 -7.48 -28.40
CA GLU A 463 -0.41 -8.63 -28.95
C GLU A 463 -0.13 -9.95 -28.22
N PHE A 464 -1.06 -10.89 -28.36
CA PHE A 464 -0.84 -12.27 -27.95
C PHE A 464 -0.12 -13.04 -29.06
N SER A 465 0.79 -13.93 -28.67
CA SER A 465 1.30 -14.98 -29.56
C SER A 465 1.35 -16.34 -28.88
N ILE A 466 1.17 -17.40 -29.68
CA ILE A 466 1.33 -18.79 -29.29
C ILE A 466 2.52 -19.37 -30.07
N ASP A 467 3.51 -19.88 -29.33
CA ASP A 467 4.74 -20.45 -29.90
C ASP A 467 5.35 -19.55 -31.00
N GLY A 468 5.35 -18.23 -30.76
CA GLY A 468 5.88 -17.20 -31.66
C GLY A 468 4.93 -16.72 -32.77
N ASN A 469 3.71 -17.26 -32.89
CA ASN A 469 2.74 -16.86 -33.90
C ASN A 469 1.68 -15.93 -33.31
N SER A 470 1.55 -14.71 -33.83
CA SER A 470 0.54 -13.74 -33.39
C SER A 470 -0.88 -14.29 -33.57
N ILE A 471 -1.72 -14.08 -32.56
CA ILE A 471 -3.10 -14.58 -32.50
C ILE A 471 -3.99 -13.61 -31.73
N LYS A 472 -5.23 -13.41 -32.20
CA LYS A 472 -6.21 -12.64 -31.42
C LYS A 472 -6.69 -13.47 -30.22
N ARG A 473 -6.88 -12.82 -29.08
CA ARG A 473 -7.29 -13.44 -27.82
C ARG A 473 -8.51 -14.38 -27.96
N ASP A 474 -9.54 -13.97 -28.70
CA ASP A 474 -10.77 -14.77 -28.80
C ASP A 474 -10.50 -16.11 -29.50
N PHE A 475 -9.66 -16.13 -30.54
CA PHE A 475 -9.24 -17.38 -31.20
C PHE A 475 -8.22 -18.18 -30.36
N MET A 476 -7.40 -17.49 -29.57
CA MET A 476 -6.43 -18.11 -28.67
C MET A 476 -7.11 -19.09 -27.70
N MET A 477 -8.26 -18.70 -27.15
CA MET A 477 -9.00 -19.52 -26.18
C MET A 477 -9.55 -20.82 -26.78
N ASP A 478 -9.88 -20.83 -28.08
CA ASP A 478 -10.30 -22.04 -28.80
C ASP A 478 -9.10 -22.91 -29.21
N TYR A 479 -7.95 -22.28 -29.46
CA TYR A 479 -6.76 -22.95 -29.98
C TYR A 479 -5.93 -23.68 -28.90
N ILE A 480 -5.77 -23.07 -27.73
CA ILE A 480 -5.03 -23.65 -26.59
C ILE A 480 -5.47 -25.10 -26.28
N PRO A 481 -6.77 -25.43 -26.11
CA PRO A 481 -7.18 -26.78 -25.72
C PRO A 481 -6.78 -27.88 -26.72
N VAL A 482 -6.63 -27.55 -28.01
CA VAL A 482 -6.13 -28.46 -29.05
C VAL A 482 -4.61 -28.63 -28.91
N MET A 483 -3.89 -27.52 -28.83
CA MET A 483 -2.42 -27.51 -28.78
C MET A 483 -1.87 -28.23 -27.55
N ILE A 484 -2.47 -28.03 -26.37
CA ILE A 484 -2.01 -28.66 -25.13
C ILE A 484 -2.16 -30.19 -25.10
N GLN A 485 -2.87 -30.80 -26.07
CA GLN A 485 -2.89 -32.26 -26.22
C GLN A 485 -1.57 -32.80 -26.80
N HIS A 486 -0.84 -31.96 -27.53
CA HIS A 486 0.39 -32.31 -28.22
C HIS A 486 1.66 -31.93 -27.43
N GLY A 487 1.54 -31.07 -26.42
CA GLY A 487 2.65 -30.69 -25.54
C GLY A 487 2.36 -29.41 -24.75
N PRO A 488 3.33 -28.93 -23.95
CA PRO A 488 3.29 -27.57 -23.40
C PRO A 488 3.27 -26.52 -24.50
N VAL A 489 2.59 -25.41 -24.26
CA VAL A 489 2.42 -24.29 -25.20
C VAL A 489 2.96 -23.02 -24.55
N ASN A 490 3.78 -22.27 -25.27
CA ASN A 490 4.22 -20.95 -24.83
C ASN A 490 3.19 -19.89 -25.24
N ILE A 491 2.70 -19.12 -24.28
CA ILE A 491 1.87 -17.94 -24.52
C ILE A 491 2.70 -16.72 -24.17
N ARG A 492 2.82 -15.80 -25.11
CA ARG A 492 3.41 -14.48 -24.90
C ARG A 492 2.34 -13.42 -25.04
N TYR A 493 2.45 -12.38 -24.24
CA TYR A 493 1.74 -11.13 -24.44
C TYR A 493 2.69 -9.95 -24.34
N GLY A 494 2.64 -9.03 -25.29
CA GLY A 494 3.37 -7.77 -25.25
C GLY A 494 3.99 -7.38 -26.58
N ASN A 495 5.01 -6.53 -26.52
CA ASN A 495 5.81 -6.08 -27.67
C ASN A 495 7.30 -6.45 -27.48
N ASP A 496 8.20 -5.77 -28.20
CA ASP A 496 9.66 -6.02 -28.12
C ASP A 496 10.30 -5.51 -26.82
N THR A 497 9.66 -4.56 -26.14
CA THR A 497 10.20 -3.87 -24.96
C THR A 497 9.57 -4.33 -23.66
N ILE A 498 8.26 -4.59 -23.68
CA ILE A 498 7.46 -4.94 -22.52
C ILE A 498 6.65 -6.17 -22.91
N TYR A 499 6.96 -7.29 -22.28
CA TYR A 499 6.26 -8.54 -22.53
C TYR A 499 6.30 -9.46 -21.31
N HIS A 500 5.36 -10.39 -21.29
CA HIS A 500 5.35 -11.51 -20.37
C HIS A 500 5.11 -12.81 -21.13
N GLU A 501 5.80 -13.87 -20.70
CA GLU A 501 5.69 -15.21 -21.27
C GLU A 501 5.32 -16.20 -20.17
N MET A 502 4.44 -17.14 -20.50
CA MET A 502 4.09 -18.25 -19.64
C MET A 502 4.02 -19.56 -20.43
N ILE A 503 4.28 -20.68 -19.76
CA ILE A 503 4.00 -22.00 -20.33
C ILE A 503 2.68 -22.52 -19.77
N ILE A 504 1.74 -22.89 -20.65
CA ILE A 504 0.53 -23.63 -20.29
C ILE A 504 0.64 -25.08 -20.76
N LYS A 505 0.27 -26.04 -19.91
CA LYS A 505 0.25 -27.47 -20.28
C LYS A 505 -0.90 -28.23 -19.66
N LYS A 506 -1.29 -29.34 -20.31
CA LYS A 506 -2.16 -30.35 -19.71
C LYS A 506 -1.37 -31.19 -18.71
N GLY A 507 -1.83 -31.24 -17.46
CA GLY A 507 -1.17 -31.99 -16.40
C GLY A 507 -1.26 -33.51 -16.61
N THR A 508 -0.15 -34.21 -16.38
CA THR A 508 -0.07 -35.67 -16.40
C THR A 508 -0.42 -36.27 -15.03
N ILE A 509 -0.61 -37.59 -14.98
CA ILE A 509 -0.74 -38.32 -13.69
C ILE A 509 0.53 -38.12 -12.84
N THR A 510 1.70 -38.08 -13.49
CA THR A 510 2.99 -37.83 -12.81
C THR A 510 3.05 -36.44 -12.18
N ASP A 511 2.57 -35.40 -12.87
CA ASP A 511 2.48 -34.04 -12.32
C ASP A 511 1.60 -34.01 -11.06
N PHE A 512 0.44 -34.69 -11.12
CA PHE A 512 -0.45 -34.80 -9.97
C PHE A 512 0.19 -35.54 -8.78
N ILE A 513 0.82 -36.70 -9.02
CA ILE A 513 1.50 -37.47 -7.96
C ILE A 513 2.64 -36.64 -7.35
N ARG A 514 3.47 -36.00 -8.17
CA ARG A 514 4.60 -35.18 -7.71
C ARG A 514 4.12 -34.07 -6.78
N LYS A 515 3.04 -33.39 -7.16
CA LYS A 515 2.41 -32.35 -6.35
C LYS A 515 1.87 -32.87 -5.02
N GLU A 516 1.13 -33.97 -5.01
CA GLU A 516 0.59 -34.52 -3.76
C GLU A 516 1.72 -35.02 -2.84
N CYS A 517 2.76 -35.63 -3.39
CA CYS A 517 3.99 -35.95 -2.65
C CYS A 517 4.64 -34.69 -2.04
N LEU A 518 4.71 -33.60 -2.82
CA LEU A 518 5.27 -32.33 -2.36
C LEU A 518 4.44 -31.70 -1.23
N LYS A 519 3.10 -31.76 -1.30
CA LYS A 519 2.23 -31.31 -0.21
C LYS A 519 2.49 -32.09 1.08
N VAL A 520 2.66 -33.40 0.98
CA VAL A 520 2.99 -34.25 2.15
C VAL A 520 4.38 -33.90 2.70
N TYR A 521 5.38 -33.75 1.82
CA TYR A 521 6.71 -33.32 2.19
C TYR A 521 6.70 -31.96 2.91
N ASN A 522 6.01 -30.96 2.36
CA ASN A 522 5.86 -29.64 2.97
C ASN A 522 5.25 -29.71 4.37
N LYS A 523 4.16 -30.47 4.54
CA LYS A 523 3.53 -30.64 5.86
C LYS A 523 4.51 -31.24 6.87
N PHE A 524 5.25 -32.28 6.47
CA PHE A 524 6.26 -32.91 7.32
C PHE A 524 7.41 -31.95 7.68
N MET A 525 7.99 -31.30 6.68
CA MET A 525 9.11 -30.37 6.87
C MET A 525 8.71 -29.14 7.69
N TYR A 526 7.49 -28.63 7.49
CA TYR A 526 6.94 -27.54 8.30
C TYR A 526 6.83 -27.95 9.78
N VAL A 527 6.36 -29.16 10.08
CA VAL A 527 6.28 -29.67 11.46
C VAL A 527 7.67 -29.75 12.11
N LEU A 528 8.67 -30.25 11.38
CA LEU A 528 10.05 -30.30 11.88
C LEU A 528 10.62 -28.90 12.17
N HIS A 529 10.44 -27.95 11.24
CA HIS A 529 10.92 -26.58 11.40
C HIS A 529 10.15 -25.82 12.48
N LYS A 530 8.86 -26.08 12.64
CA LYS A 530 8.01 -25.51 13.69
C LYS A 530 8.56 -25.78 15.09
N ILE A 531 9.23 -26.90 15.33
CA ILE A 531 9.88 -27.20 16.61
C ILE A 531 10.99 -26.16 16.90
N LYS A 532 11.85 -25.88 15.91
CA LYS A 532 12.91 -24.88 16.03
C LYS A 532 12.35 -23.50 16.34
N TYR A 533 11.33 -23.06 15.61
CA TYR A 533 10.71 -21.75 15.84
C TYR A 533 10.00 -21.68 17.19
N ARG A 534 9.34 -22.76 17.63
CA ARG A 534 8.72 -22.83 18.96
C ARG A 534 9.74 -22.71 20.09
N ILE A 535 10.92 -23.33 19.95
CA ILE A 535 12.02 -23.18 20.91
C ILE A 535 12.45 -21.72 20.95
N GLY A 536 12.69 -21.08 19.80
CA GLY A 536 13.06 -19.67 19.72
C GLY A 536 12.02 -18.74 20.36
N PHE A 537 10.74 -18.93 20.05
CA PHE A 537 9.64 -18.19 20.66
C PHE A 537 9.62 -18.37 22.18
N ASN A 538 9.72 -19.60 22.69
CA ASN A 538 9.77 -19.88 24.12
C ASN A 538 10.98 -19.24 24.81
N MET A 539 12.12 -19.13 24.13
CA MET A 539 13.29 -18.42 24.64
C MET A 539 13.02 -16.92 24.70
N ALA A 540 12.42 -16.32 23.67
CA ALA A 540 12.04 -14.91 23.65
C ALA A 540 11.04 -14.57 24.78
N GLN A 541 10.08 -15.46 25.07
CA GLN A 541 9.11 -15.26 26.17
C GLN A 541 9.78 -15.05 27.54
N LYS A 542 10.99 -15.59 27.77
CA LYS A 542 11.71 -15.40 29.04
C LYS A 542 12.18 -13.96 29.27
N TYR A 543 12.26 -13.18 28.20
CA TYR A 543 12.72 -11.79 28.20
C TYR A 543 11.59 -10.79 28.00
N ARG A 544 10.34 -11.28 27.94
CA ARG A 544 9.16 -10.42 27.94
C ARG A 544 9.13 -9.61 29.24
N TYR A 545 8.71 -8.35 29.16
CA TYR A 545 8.54 -7.54 30.35
C TYR A 545 7.54 -8.21 31.31
N LYS A 546 7.91 -8.29 32.59
CA LYS A 546 7.07 -8.90 33.63
C LYS A 546 6.03 -7.89 34.11
N ARG A 547 4.86 -7.86 33.46
CA ARG A 547 3.65 -7.06 33.78
C ARG A 547 3.91 -5.57 34.10
N PHE A 548 3.37 -4.69 33.25
CA PHE A 548 3.24 -3.26 33.52
C PHE A 548 2.02 -2.98 34.38
#